data_AF-A0A7J2VWB0-F1
#
_entry.id   AF-A0A7J2VWB0-F1
#
_cell.length_a   1.000
_cell.length_b   1.000
_cell.length_c   1.000
_cell.angle_alpha   90.00
_cell.angle_beta   90.00
_cell.angle_gamma   90.00
#
_symmetry.space_group_name_H-M   'P 1'
#
loop_
_entity.id
_entity.type
_entity.pdbx_description
1 polymer ?
#
loop_
_entity_poly.entity_id
_entity_poly.type
_entity_poly.pdbx_seq_one_letter_code
_entity_poly.pdbx_strand_id
1 'polypeptide(L)'
;MVWCGMELCIRILVKHFSYRHPLFLTSSPTYLVPPITSIYGLFASILEIGKNDVKENRKLIKKEVQDKIKCIEIFLKERFKGRPFGIMRWNADKSKWRRNWFTPITQFYLFDLDLIVSINCDEDLGKELYEKIKNHESGFTPYLGSSENLIKDISLIDKDENDFSQYIKIKKLNSVTSLEKGKELIRIKMPSKYDDEGNWIFEDWVAIRN
;
A
#
# COMPACT_ATOMS: atom_id res chain seq x y z
N MET A 1 -16.69 24.45 -11.48
CA MET A 1 -16.47 23.27 -12.35
C MET A 1 -16.76 22.04 -11.52
N VAL A 2 -17.88 21.36 -11.75
CA VAL A 2 -18.22 20.10 -11.06
C VAL A 2 -17.37 19.03 -11.72
N TRP A 3 -16.43 18.46 -10.98
CA TRP A 3 -15.60 17.38 -11.48
C TRP A 3 -16.40 16.07 -11.41
N CYS A 4 -16.66 15.43 -12.56
CA CYS A 4 -17.04 14.02 -12.60
C CYS A 4 -15.80 13.18 -12.24
N GLY A 5 -15.86 12.46 -11.13
CA GLY A 5 -14.86 11.46 -10.76
C GLY A 5 -15.58 10.17 -10.37
N MET A 6 -14.91 9.04 -10.52
CA MET A 6 -15.44 7.74 -10.12
C MET A 6 -14.95 7.40 -8.71
N GLU A 7 -15.86 6.95 -7.85
CA GLU A 7 -15.52 6.35 -6.57
C GLU A 7 -15.44 4.83 -6.73
N LEU A 8 -14.36 4.24 -6.22
CA LEU A 8 -14.19 2.79 -6.14
C LEU A 8 -13.84 2.40 -4.72
N CYS A 9 -14.42 1.30 -4.24
CA CYS A 9 -14.07 0.70 -2.96
C CYS A 9 -13.55 -0.71 -3.22
N ILE A 10 -12.29 -0.95 -2.89
CA ILE A 10 -11.54 -2.15 -3.26
C ILE A 10 -11.07 -2.84 -1.98
N ARG A 11 -11.48 -4.09 -1.79
CA ARG A 11 -10.97 -4.94 -0.73
C ARG A 11 -9.75 -5.71 -1.22
N ILE A 12 -8.70 -5.73 -0.40
CA ILE A 12 -7.44 -6.41 -0.67
C ILE A 12 -7.14 -7.34 0.49
N LEU A 13 -7.18 -8.64 0.22
CA LEU A 13 -6.84 -9.68 1.19
C LEU A 13 -5.40 -10.11 0.95
N VAL A 14 -4.53 -9.90 1.94
CA VAL A 14 -3.10 -10.21 1.84
C VAL A 14 -2.78 -11.38 2.77
N LYS A 15 -2.15 -12.42 2.22
CA LYS A 15 -1.77 -13.61 3.02
C LYS A 15 -0.72 -13.25 4.07
N HIS A 16 0.29 -12.50 3.65
CA HIS A 16 1.30 -11.95 4.54
C HIS A 16 1.82 -10.61 4.00
N PHE A 17 2.02 -9.67 4.91
CA PHE A 17 2.50 -8.34 4.60
C PHE A 17 3.69 -7.96 5.49
N SER A 18 4.76 -7.52 4.86
CA SER A 18 5.91 -6.90 5.49
C SER A 18 6.33 -5.69 4.67
N TYR A 19 6.50 -4.54 5.34
CA TYR A 19 7.11 -3.39 4.70
C TYR A 19 8.18 -2.83 5.60
N ARG A 20 9.42 -3.03 5.17
CA ARG A 20 10.61 -2.55 5.86
C ARG A 20 10.63 -1.03 5.89
N HIS A 21 10.66 -0.47 7.10
CA HIS A 21 10.95 0.94 7.28
C HIS A 21 12.41 1.23 6.87
N PRO A 22 12.68 2.24 6.01
CA PRO A 22 14.00 2.47 5.41
C PRO A 22 15.10 2.78 6.44
N LEU A 23 14.74 3.32 7.60
CA LEU A 23 15.68 3.59 8.70
C LEU A 23 16.14 2.35 9.49
N PHE A 24 15.51 1.19 9.34
CA PHE A 24 15.86 -0.03 10.10
C PHE A 24 16.43 -1.11 9.17
N LEU A 25 17.76 -1.26 9.19
CA LEU A 25 18.51 -2.04 8.20
C LEU A 25 18.62 -3.55 8.52
N THR A 26 18.62 -3.93 9.80
CA THR A 26 18.97 -5.29 10.27
C THR A 26 17.83 -6.03 10.98
N SER A 27 16.97 -5.31 11.69
CA SER A 27 15.72 -5.79 12.30
C SER A 27 14.64 -4.75 12.07
N SER A 28 13.65 -5.06 11.22
CA SER A 28 12.69 -4.04 10.78
C SER A 28 11.33 -4.26 11.45
N PRO A 29 10.86 -3.32 12.29
CA PRO A 29 9.43 -3.19 12.50
C PRO A 29 8.78 -2.92 11.13
N THR A 30 7.74 -3.70 10.83
CA THR A 30 6.93 -3.51 9.62
C THR A 30 5.93 -2.39 9.87
N TYR A 31 5.65 -1.57 8.86
CA TYR A 31 4.51 -0.64 8.96
C TYR A 31 3.23 -1.44 9.19
N LEU A 32 2.39 -0.99 10.11
CA LEU A 32 1.10 -1.63 10.35
C LEU A 32 0.16 -1.55 9.14
N VAL A 33 0.38 -0.54 8.30
CA VAL A 33 -0.45 -0.23 7.13
C VAL A 33 0.45 -0.22 5.89
N PRO A 34 -0.03 -0.68 4.73
CA PRO A 34 0.69 -0.53 3.47
C PRO A 34 0.92 0.95 3.11
N PRO A 35 2.13 1.34 2.67
CA PRO A 35 2.36 2.66 2.12
C PRO A 35 1.46 2.96 0.94
N ILE A 36 0.99 4.20 0.82
CA ILE A 36 0.08 4.61 -0.26
C ILE A 36 0.70 4.40 -1.65
N THR A 37 1.98 4.71 -1.76
CA THR A 37 2.82 4.38 -2.93
C THR A 37 2.81 2.90 -3.33
N SER A 38 2.66 1.97 -2.39
CA SER A 38 2.51 0.54 -2.70
C SER A 38 1.13 0.21 -3.26
N ILE A 39 0.10 0.97 -2.88
CA ILE A 39 -1.24 0.87 -3.46
C ILE A 39 -1.23 1.40 -4.90
N TYR A 40 -0.55 2.51 -5.17
CA TYR A 40 -0.38 2.99 -6.55
C TYR A 40 0.36 1.97 -7.43
N GLY A 41 1.40 1.31 -6.88
CA GLY A 41 2.10 0.23 -7.57
C GLY A 41 1.19 -0.98 -7.84
N LEU A 42 0.31 -1.32 -6.89
CA LEU A 42 -0.69 -2.37 -7.07
C LEU A 42 -1.67 -2.02 -8.20
N PHE A 43 -2.22 -0.82 -8.23
CA PHE A 43 -3.11 -0.39 -9.32
C PHE A 43 -2.39 -0.38 -10.67
N ALA A 44 -1.14 0.11 -10.72
CA ALA A 44 -0.32 0.05 -11.91
C ALA A 44 -0.10 -1.39 -12.41
N SER A 45 0.11 -2.36 -11.51
CA SER A 45 0.27 -3.76 -11.88
C SER A 45 -1.00 -4.39 -12.48
N ILE A 46 -2.17 -4.02 -11.96
CA ILE A 46 -3.46 -4.43 -12.53
C ILE A 46 -3.59 -3.88 -13.95
N LEU A 47 -3.28 -2.60 -14.13
CA LEU A 47 -3.41 -1.87 -15.40
C LEU A 47 -2.29 -2.14 -16.43
N GLU A 48 -1.36 -3.06 -16.17
CA GLU A 48 -0.20 -3.30 -17.04
C GLU A 48 0.72 -2.07 -17.25
N ILE A 49 0.75 -1.16 -16.26
CA ILE A 49 1.58 0.05 -16.31
C ILE A 49 2.97 -0.28 -15.75
N GLY A 50 3.94 -0.48 -16.63
CA GLY A 50 5.31 -0.78 -16.23
C GLY A 50 6.33 -0.82 -17.37
N LYS A 51 7.60 -0.69 -16.99
CA LYS A 51 8.79 -0.76 -17.82
C LYS A 51 9.92 -1.48 -17.08
N ASN A 52 10.93 -1.92 -17.82
CA ASN A 52 12.15 -2.51 -17.27
C ASN A 52 13.15 -1.46 -16.74
N ASP A 53 12.66 -0.41 -16.06
CA ASP A 53 13.50 0.55 -15.32
C ASP A 53 12.74 1.10 -14.09
N VAL A 54 13.42 1.11 -12.93
CA VAL A 54 12.80 1.49 -11.65
C VAL A 54 12.47 2.99 -11.58
N LYS A 55 13.33 3.86 -12.11
CA LYS A 55 13.10 5.32 -12.05
C LYS A 55 12.02 5.72 -13.04
N GLU A 56 12.03 5.16 -14.24
CA GLU A 56 10.97 5.37 -15.22
C GLU A 56 9.63 4.86 -14.70
N ASN A 57 9.59 3.69 -14.06
CA ASN A 57 8.38 3.17 -13.43
C ASN A 57 7.77 4.13 -12.43
N ARG A 58 8.57 4.76 -11.56
CA ARG A 58 8.04 5.72 -10.59
C ARG A 58 7.39 6.94 -11.25
N LYS A 59 8.01 7.47 -12.30
CA LYS A 59 7.46 8.59 -13.07
C LYS A 59 6.18 8.20 -13.82
N LEU A 60 6.17 6.99 -14.39
CA LEU A 60 5.01 6.45 -15.09
C LEU A 60 3.84 6.21 -14.13
N ILE A 61 4.06 5.53 -13.01
CA ILE A 61 3.05 5.29 -11.97
C ILE A 61 2.52 6.62 -11.43
N LYS A 62 3.40 7.60 -11.22
CA LYS A 62 2.98 8.94 -10.80
C LYS A 62 1.96 9.53 -11.79
N LYS A 63 2.35 9.63 -13.06
CA LYS A 63 1.55 10.24 -14.11
C LYS A 63 0.26 9.48 -14.41
N GLU A 64 0.35 8.15 -14.51
CA GLU A 64 -0.74 7.33 -15.02
C GLU A 64 -1.71 6.85 -13.93
N VAL A 65 -1.30 6.90 -12.65
CA VAL A 65 -2.10 6.41 -11.52
C VAL A 65 -2.21 7.48 -10.43
N GLN A 66 -1.10 7.89 -9.80
CA GLN A 66 -1.14 8.77 -8.63
C GLN A 66 -1.83 10.10 -8.90
N ASP A 67 -1.45 10.79 -9.99
CA ASP A 67 -1.95 12.13 -10.29
C ASP A 67 -3.42 12.11 -10.74
N LYS A 68 -3.94 10.94 -11.13
CA LYS A 68 -5.34 10.69 -11.48
C LYS A 68 -6.18 10.24 -10.27
N ILE A 69 -5.57 10.04 -9.09
CA ILE A 69 -6.27 9.71 -7.83
C ILE A 69 -6.27 10.97 -6.95
N LYS A 70 -7.46 11.51 -6.70
CA LYS A 70 -7.65 12.74 -5.91
C LYS A 70 -7.67 12.48 -4.42
N CYS A 71 -8.33 11.39 -4.03
CA CYS A 71 -8.48 11.00 -2.64
C CYS A 71 -8.27 9.50 -2.50
N ILE A 72 -7.59 9.12 -1.41
CA ILE A 72 -7.45 7.74 -0.99
C ILE A 72 -7.78 7.65 0.51
N GLU A 73 -8.70 6.77 0.85
CA GLU A 73 -9.01 6.40 2.21
C GLU A 73 -8.64 4.93 2.41
N ILE A 74 -7.95 4.65 3.50
CA ILE A 74 -7.51 3.30 3.84
C ILE A 74 -8.18 2.88 5.14
N PHE A 75 -8.74 1.68 5.14
CA PHE A 75 -9.37 1.05 6.28
C PHE A 75 -8.68 -0.28 6.51
N LEU A 76 -8.18 -0.49 7.72
CA LEU A 76 -7.47 -1.71 8.10
C LEU A 76 -8.26 -2.44 9.17
N LYS A 77 -8.50 -3.74 8.99
CA LYS A 77 -9.22 -4.54 10.00
C LYS A 77 -8.47 -4.53 11.34
N GLU A 78 -9.20 -4.30 12.43
CA GLU A 78 -8.60 -4.08 13.76
C GLU A 78 -7.73 -5.24 14.25
N ARG A 79 -8.10 -6.46 13.88
CA ARG A 79 -7.44 -7.69 14.36
C ARG A 79 -6.59 -8.28 13.25
N PHE A 80 -5.28 -8.14 13.40
CA PHE A 80 -4.27 -8.81 12.58
C PHE A 80 -3.30 -9.59 13.47
N LYS A 81 -2.72 -10.66 12.92
CA LYS A 81 -1.70 -11.45 13.63
C LYS A 81 -0.33 -11.03 13.12
N GLY A 82 0.59 -10.73 14.03
CA GLY A 82 1.96 -10.37 13.69
C GLY A 82 2.96 -11.35 14.28
N ARG A 83 3.97 -11.75 13.51
CA ARG A 83 5.10 -12.55 14.04
C ARG A 83 6.41 -12.28 13.29
N PRO A 84 7.55 -12.34 13.97
CA PRO A 84 8.86 -12.22 13.32
C PRO A 84 9.20 -13.50 12.54
N PHE A 85 9.83 -13.33 11.38
CA PHE A 85 10.46 -14.38 10.59
C PHE A 85 11.88 -14.00 10.21
N GLY A 86 12.79 -14.96 10.36
CA GLY A 86 14.13 -14.87 9.78
C GLY A 86 14.07 -15.19 8.30
N ILE A 87 14.61 -14.31 7.46
CA ILE A 87 14.79 -14.56 6.03
C ILE A 87 16.26 -14.37 5.64
N MET A 88 16.70 -15.14 4.65
CA MET A 88 18.05 -15.06 4.09
C MET A 88 18.00 -14.24 2.81
N ARG A 89 18.48 -13.00 2.86
CA ARG A 89 18.50 -12.14 1.69
C ARG A 89 19.82 -12.27 0.94
N TRP A 90 19.77 -12.35 -0.38
CA TRP A 90 21.00 -12.29 -1.18
C TRP A 90 21.75 -10.99 -0.90
N ASN A 91 23.07 -11.06 -0.72
CA ASN A 91 23.85 -9.86 -0.50
C ASN A 91 23.82 -9.00 -1.77
N ALA A 92 23.34 -7.76 -1.69
CA ALA A 92 23.38 -6.85 -2.84
C ALA A 92 24.82 -6.39 -3.15
N ASP A 93 25.69 -6.41 -2.14
CA ASP A 93 27.10 -6.03 -2.26
C ASP A 93 27.96 -7.23 -2.67
N LYS A 94 28.31 -7.28 -3.95
CA LYS A 94 29.13 -8.34 -4.55
C LYS A 94 30.51 -8.49 -3.89
N SER A 95 31.06 -7.42 -3.31
CA SER A 95 32.35 -7.48 -2.63
C SER A 95 32.32 -8.37 -1.37
N LYS A 96 31.13 -8.51 -0.75
CA LYS A 96 30.91 -9.31 0.46
C LYS A 96 30.61 -10.79 0.19
N TRP A 97 30.37 -11.17 -1.07
CA TRP A 97 30.00 -12.56 -1.43
C TRP A 97 31.09 -13.57 -1.12
N ARG A 98 32.37 -13.16 -1.11
CA ARG A 98 33.50 -14.02 -0.73
C ARG A 98 33.42 -14.53 0.72
N ARG A 99 32.68 -13.85 1.60
CA ARG A 99 32.53 -14.22 3.02
C ARG A 99 31.16 -14.81 3.32
N ASN A 100 30.10 -14.21 2.79
CA ASN A 100 28.75 -14.73 2.98
C ASN A 100 27.85 -14.27 1.83
N TRP A 101 27.19 -15.23 1.18
CA TRP A 101 26.31 -14.97 0.04
C TRP A 101 24.98 -14.37 0.49
N PHE A 102 24.62 -14.61 1.75
CA PHE A 102 23.37 -14.18 2.34
C PHE A 102 23.61 -13.25 3.54
N THR A 103 22.70 -12.31 3.72
CA THR A 103 22.56 -11.54 4.96
C THR A 103 21.29 -12.00 5.67
N PRO A 104 21.41 -12.62 6.87
CA PRO A 104 20.25 -12.94 7.67
C PRO A 104 19.58 -11.65 8.13
N ILE A 105 18.27 -11.56 7.97
CA ILE A 105 17.47 -10.45 8.47
C ILE A 105 16.22 -11.00 9.13
N THR A 106 15.79 -10.36 10.21
CA THR A 106 14.49 -10.64 10.82
C THR A 106 13.50 -9.57 10.36
N GLN A 107 12.38 -10.02 9.78
CA GLN A 107 11.27 -9.16 9.38
C GLN A 107 10.02 -9.53 10.17
N PHE A 108 9.24 -8.53 10.56
CA PHE A 108 7.93 -8.75 11.16
C PHE A 108 6.88 -8.85 10.07
N TYR A 109 6.12 -9.94 10.01
CA TYR A 109 5.04 -10.12 9.04
C TYR A 109 3.69 -10.04 9.74
N LEU A 110 2.78 -9.31 9.11
CA LEU A 110 1.35 -9.33 9.41
C LEU A 110 0.69 -10.42 8.56
N PHE A 111 -0.13 -11.26 9.16
CA PHE A 111 -0.83 -12.36 8.50
C PHE A 111 -2.31 -12.04 8.35
N ASP A 112 -2.89 -12.49 7.23
CA ASP A 112 -4.30 -12.35 6.91
C ASP A 112 -4.75 -10.87 6.99
N LEU A 113 -3.96 -9.98 6.40
CA LEU A 113 -4.25 -8.55 6.36
C LEU A 113 -5.48 -8.32 5.49
N ASP A 114 -6.49 -7.66 6.05
CA ASP A 114 -7.74 -7.32 5.38
C ASP A 114 -7.82 -5.80 5.30
N LEU A 115 -7.64 -5.29 4.08
CA LEU A 115 -7.56 -3.87 3.77
C LEU A 115 -8.71 -3.48 2.86
N ILE A 116 -9.31 -2.33 3.13
CA ILE A 116 -10.20 -1.67 2.18
C ILE A 116 -9.57 -0.36 1.77
N VAL A 117 -9.51 -0.12 0.47
CA VAL A 117 -9.02 1.10 -0.16
C VAL A 117 -10.18 1.73 -0.92
N SER A 118 -10.64 2.88 -0.45
CA SER A 118 -11.63 3.71 -1.16
C SER A 118 -10.88 4.83 -1.88
N ILE A 119 -11.07 4.95 -3.20
CA ILE A 119 -10.44 5.98 -4.02
C ILE A 119 -11.49 6.82 -4.72
N ASN A 120 -11.21 8.12 -4.84
CA ASN A 120 -11.85 9.00 -5.80
C ASN A 120 -10.83 9.32 -6.90
N CYS A 121 -11.16 8.99 -8.14
CA CYS A 121 -10.22 9.05 -9.26
C CYS A 121 -10.89 9.56 -10.55
N ASP A 122 -10.06 9.84 -11.55
CA ASP A 122 -10.53 10.18 -12.88
C ASP A 122 -11.32 9.01 -13.50
N GLU A 123 -12.33 9.34 -14.30
CA GLU A 123 -13.33 8.38 -14.78
C GLU A 123 -12.72 7.27 -15.65
N ASP A 124 -11.75 7.60 -16.51
CA ASP A 124 -11.07 6.61 -17.37
C ASP A 124 -10.26 5.60 -16.55
N LEU A 125 -9.48 6.09 -15.58
CA LEU A 125 -8.71 5.23 -14.66
C LEU A 125 -9.65 4.34 -13.84
N GLY A 126 -10.75 4.93 -13.32
CA GLY A 126 -11.74 4.22 -12.53
C GLY A 126 -12.42 3.09 -13.31
N LYS A 127 -12.88 3.37 -14.53
CA LYS A 127 -13.52 2.35 -15.39
C LYS A 127 -12.58 1.19 -15.70
N GLU A 128 -11.33 1.48 -16.05
CA GLU A 128 -10.36 0.44 -16.39
C GLU A 128 -9.99 -0.43 -15.18
N LEU A 129 -9.76 0.18 -14.01
CA LEU A 129 -9.53 -0.55 -12.76
C LEU A 129 -10.74 -1.40 -12.39
N TYR A 130 -11.94 -0.85 -12.49
CA TYR A 130 -13.19 -1.55 -12.21
C TYR A 130 -13.32 -2.81 -13.05
N GLU A 131 -13.19 -2.70 -14.37
CA GLU A 131 -13.34 -3.84 -15.29
C GLU A 131 -12.27 -4.89 -15.04
N LYS A 132 -11.00 -4.50 -14.87
CA LYS A 132 -9.92 -5.48 -14.60
C LYS A 132 -10.12 -6.20 -13.27
N ILE A 133 -10.46 -5.50 -12.19
CA ILE A 133 -10.69 -6.12 -10.88
C ILE A 133 -11.91 -7.05 -10.93
N LYS A 134 -13.01 -6.60 -11.56
CA LYS A 134 -14.24 -7.39 -11.72
C LYS A 134 -14.00 -8.69 -12.49
N ASN A 135 -13.14 -8.66 -13.51
CA ASN A 135 -12.80 -9.82 -14.32
C ASN A 135 -11.62 -10.63 -13.75
N HIS A 136 -11.08 -10.25 -12.59
CA HIS A 136 -9.87 -10.85 -12.00
C HIS A 136 -8.66 -10.84 -12.94
N GLU A 137 -8.52 -9.78 -13.73
CA GLU A 137 -7.43 -9.58 -14.68
C GLU A 137 -6.36 -8.65 -14.11
N SER A 138 -5.10 -8.94 -14.44
CA SER A 138 -3.96 -8.07 -14.13
C SER A 138 -2.88 -8.23 -15.19
N GLY A 139 -2.30 -7.11 -15.66
CA GLY A 139 -1.18 -7.16 -16.60
C GLY A 139 0.09 -7.75 -15.97
N PHE A 140 0.33 -7.46 -14.69
CA PHE A 140 1.41 -8.04 -13.89
C PHE A 140 0.86 -8.59 -12.58
N THR A 141 1.55 -9.56 -11.98
CA THR A 141 1.14 -10.09 -10.67
C THR A 141 1.13 -8.96 -9.62
N PRO A 142 0.00 -8.66 -8.97
CA PRO A 142 -0.09 -7.56 -8.04
C PRO A 142 0.48 -7.93 -6.68
N TYR A 143 1.22 -6.98 -6.08
CA TYR A 143 1.77 -7.10 -4.74
C TYR A 143 1.73 -5.77 -4.00
N LEU A 144 1.65 -5.81 -2.68
CA LEU A 144 1.79 -4.60 -1.85
C LEU A 144 3.26 -4.36 -1.50
N GLY A 145 3.99 -3.69 -2.39
CA GLY A 145 5.37 -3.26 -2.15
C GLY A 145 6.43 -4.28 -2.58
N SER A 146 6.54 -5.43 -1.90
CA SER A 146 7.47 -6.51 -2.29
C SER A 146 6.70 -7.69 -2.86
N SER A 147 7.31 -8.44 -3.78
CA SER A 147 6.77 -9.73 -4.27
C SER A 147 6.59 -10.77 -3.18
N GLU A 148 7.25 -10.59 -2.03
CA GLU A 148 6.99 -11.39 -0.83
C GLU A 148 5.63 -11.09 -0.20
N ASN A 149 4.93 -10.01 -0.55
CA ASN A 149 3.62 -9.66 0.02
C ASN A 149 2.50 -10.19 -0.86
N LEU A 150 2.26 -11.51 -0.74
CA LEU A 150 1.31 -12.23 -1.57
C LEU A 150 -0.13 -11.80 -1.29
N ILE A 151 -0.81 -11.36 -2.34
CA ILE A 151 -2.22 -11.04 -2.32
C ILE A 151 -3.02 -12.32 -2.59
N LYS A 152 -3.98 -12.60 -1.71
CA LYS A 152 -4.91 -13.71 -1.83
C LYS A 152 -6.07 -13.36 -2.74
N ASP A 153 -6.59 -12.14 -2.62
CA ASP A 153 -7.76 -11.67 -3.36
C ASP A 153 -7.79 -10.14 -3.46
N ILE A 154 -8.35 -9.66 -4.57
CA ILE A 154 -8.66 -8.25 -4.82
C ILE A 154 -10.08 -8.21 -5.38
N SER A 155 -10.99 -7.54 -4.68
CA SER A 155 -12.40 -7.50 -5.05
C SER A 155 -12.98 -6.10 -4.92
N LEU A 156 -13.95 -5.78 -5.77
CA LEU A 156 -14.79 -4.59 -5.59
C LEU A 156 -15.81 -4.86 -4.49
N ILE A 157 -16.08 -3.86 -3.66
CA ILE A 157 -17.11 -3.91 -2.63
C ILE A 157 -17.96 -2.64 -2.68
N ASP A 158 -19.21 -2.72 -2.24
CA ASP A 158 -20.04 -1.54 -2.04
C ASP A 158 -19.75 -0.94 -0.65
N LYS A 159 -19.46 0.36 -0.61
CA LYS A 159 -19.17 1.08 0.63
C LYS A 159 -20.41 1.24 1.50
N ASP A 160 -21.58 1.37 0.90
CA ASP A 160 -22.83 1.60 1.62
C ASP A 160 -23.40 0.31 2.23
N GLU A 161 -23.03 -0.85 1.67
CA GLU A 161 -23.47 -2.17 2.16
C GLU A 161 -22.48 -2.83 3.14
N ASN A 162 -21.26 -2.30 3.28
CA ASN A 162 -20.23 -2.89 4.14
C ASN A 162 -20.17 -2.27 5.54
N ASP A 163 -20.14 -3.13 6.56
CA ASP A 163 -19.89 -2.71 7.93
C ASP A 163 -18.41 -2.42 8.18
N PHE A 164 -18.08 -1.13 8.30
CA PHE A 164 -16.73 -0.65 8.60
C PHE A 164 -16.41 -0.58 10.10
N SER A 165 -17.32 -1.00 11.00
CA SER A 165 -17.11 -0.95 12.45
C SER A 165 -15.88 -1.76 12.91
N GLN A 166 -15.50 -2.79 12.17
CA GLN A 166 -14.34 -3.65 12.44
C GLN A 166 -13.03 -3.12 11.83
N TYR A 167 -13.03 -1.91 11.27
CA TYR A 167 -11.88 -1.34 10.59
C TYR A 167 -11.44 -0.02 11.24
N ILE A 168 -10.13 0.10 11.42
CA ILE A 168 -9.43 1.32 11.78
C ILE A 168 -9.24 2.16 10.52
N LYS A 169 -9.72 3.41 10.56
CA LYS A 169 -9.50 4.37 9.46
C LYS A 169 -8.13 5.02 9.58
N ILE A 170 -7.39 5.04 8.47
CA ILE A 170 -6.07 5.68 8.37
C ILE A 170 -6.24 7.05 7.71
N LYS A 171 -5.76 8.11 8.36
CA LYS A 171 -5.88 9.49 7.90
C LYS A 171 -4.55 10.23 7.92
N LYS A 172 -4.37 11.18 7.01
CA LYS A 172 -3.21 12.08 7.02
C LYS A 172 -3.28 12.96 8.27
N LEU A 173 -2.16 13.16 8.96
CA LEU A 173 -2.14 13.86 10.25
C LEU A 173 -2.75 15.27 10.17
N ASN A 174 -2.52 15.99 9.08
CA ASN A 174 -3.06 17.33 8.88
C ASN A 174 -4.58 17.38 8.60
N SER A 175 -5.22 16.25 8.26
CA SER A 175 -6.68 16.18 8.12
C SER A 175 -7.40 15.78 9.42
N VAL A 176 -6.65 15.56 10.51
CA VAL A 176 -7.17 15.32 11.84
C VAL A 176 -7.19 16.64 12.61
N THR A 177 -8.14 17.50 12.29
CA THR A 177 -8.26 18.86 12.86
C THR A 177 -8.86 18.88 14.27
N SER A 178 -9.50 17.79 14.73
CA SER A 178 -9.95 17.65 16.12
C SER A 178 -9.85 16.20 16.58
N LEU A 179 -9.28 16.01 17.78
CA LEU A 179 -9.27 14.74 18.48
C LEU A 179 -10.66 14.53 19.09
N GLU A 180 -11.41 13.56 18.55
CA GLU A 180 -12.62 13.10 19.23
C GLU A 180 -12.23 12.38 20.53
N LYS A 181 -12.90 12.74 21.63
CA LYS A 181 -12.64 12.19 22.96
C LYS A 181 -12.88 10.67 22.93
N GLY A 182 -11.86 9.89 23.31
CA GLY A 182 -11.93 8.42 23.37
C GLY A 182 -11.20 7.68 22.24
N LYS A 183 -10.67 8.38 21.22
CA LYS A 183 -9.95 7.73 20.12
C LYS A 183 -8.44 7.60 20.40
N GLU A 184 -7.88 6.43 20.10
CA GLU A 184 -6.44 6.19 20.14
C GLU A 184 -5.80 6.57 18.80
N LEU A 185 -4.72 7.35 18.83
CA LEU A 185 -3.93 7.71 17.65
C LEU A 185 -2.59 6.99 17.64
N ILE A 186 -2.37 6.19 16.61
CA ILE A 186 -1.05 5.61 16.33
C ILE A 186 -0.45 6.38 15.16
N ARG A 187 0.61 7.17 15.40
CA ARG A 187 1.31 7.92 14.36
C ARG A 187 2.14 6.98 13.49
N ILE A 188 2.01 7.11 12.18
CA ILE A 188 2.68 6.29 11.18
C ILE A 188 3.30 7.22 10.15
N LYS A 189 4.63 7.19 10.00
CA LYS A 189 5.31 7.89 8.92
C LYS A 189 5.29 7.01 7.67
N MET A 190 4.62 7.44 6.61
CA MET A 190 4.42 6.58 5.43
C MET A 190 4.96 7.24 4.17
N PRO A 191 5.57 6.47 3.26
CA PRO A 191 5.82 6.94 1.92
C PRO A 191 4.49 7.17 1.18
N SER A 192 4.21 8.43 0.88
CA SER A 192 2.89 8.89 0.44
C SER A 192 2.82 9.07 -1.09
N LYS A 193 3.80 9.74 -1.67
CA LYS A 193 3.80 10.11 -3.09
C LYS A 193 5.20 10.18 -3.70
N TYR A 194 5.26 10.20 -5.03
CA TYR A 194 6.49 10.50 -5.77
C TYR A 194 6.59 12.01 -6.09
N ASP A 195 7.79 12.58 -5.96
CA ASP A 195 8.11 13.93 -6.46
C ASP A 195 8.26 13.93 -8.00
N ASP A 196 8.61 15.07 -8.60
CA ASP A 196 8.78 15.19 -10.06
C ASP A 196 10.01 14.43 -10.60
N GLU A 197 10.97 14.15 -9.71
CA GLU A 197 12.16 13.39 -10.02
C GLU A 197 11.96 11.87 -9.87
N GLY A 198 10.85 11.44 -9.26
CA GLY A 198 10.55 10.04 -8.95
C GLY A 198 11.16 9.58 -7.62
N ASN A 199 11.49 10.50 -6.71
CA ASN A 199 11.87 10.20 -5.34
C ASN A 199 10.63 10.12 -4.44
N TRP A 200 10.78 9.41 -3.33
CA TRP A 200 9.71 9.17 -2.37
C TRP A 200 9.57 10.37 -1.42
N ILE A 201 8.35 10.87 -1.28
CA ILE A 201 7.99 11.85 -0.24
C ILE A 201 7.29 11.11 0.90
N PHE A 202 7.77 11.34 2.11
CA PHE A 202 7.20 10.77 3.33
C PHE A 202 6.27 11.78 4.01
N GLU A 203 5.11 11.32 4.44
CA GLU A 203 4.12 12.13 5.15
C GLU A 203 3.71 11.43 6.44
N ASP A 204 3.24 12.24 7.40
CA ASP A 204 2.68 11.73 8.65
C ASP A 204 1.20 11.37 8.48
N TRP A 205 0.89 10.15 8.87
CA TRP A 205 -0.46 9.59 8.92
C TRP A 205 -0.75 9.08 10.34
N VAL A 206 -2.02 8.86 10.64
CA VAL A 206 -2.48 8.31 11.90
C VAL A 206 -3.51 7.22 11.65
N ALA A 207 -3.41 6.14 12.42
CA ALA A 207 -4.47 5.17 12.55
C ALA A 207 -5.39 5.62 13.69
N ILE A 208 -6.69 5.73 13.40
CA ILE A 208 -7.70 6.18 14.36
C ILE A 208 -8.53 4.98 14.80
N ARG A 209 -8.35 4.56 16.05
CA ARG A 209 -9.12 3.49 16.66
C ARG A 209 -10.28 4.08 17.47
N ASN A 210 -11.49 3.58 17.24
CA ASN A 210 -12.69 3.98 17.99
C ASN A 210 -12.75 3.30 19.36
#